data_AF-A0A821Q906-F1
#
_entry.id   AF-A0A821Q906-F1
#
_cell.length_a   1.000
_cell.length_b   1.000
_cell.length_c   1.000
_cell.angle_alpha   90.00
_cell.angle_beta   90.00
_cell.angle_gamma   90.00
#
_symmetry.space_group_name_H-M   'P 1'
#
loop_
_entity.id
_entity.type
_entity.pdbx_description
1 polymer ?
#
loop_
_entity_poly.entity_id
_entity_poly.type
_entity_poly.pdbx_seq_one_letter_code
_entity_poly.pdbx_strand_id
1 'polypeptide(L)' 'TNGRSDGVLPMMRVFNNVARYVNQGGKRPGAYALYLEPWHADIFEFLDARKNTGAEEKRARDLFPAL' A
#
# COMPACT_ATOMS: atom_id res chain seq x y z
N THR A 1 8.27 -25.21 -4.94
CA THR A 1 8.95 -24.45 -3.87
C THR A 1 7.95 -24.24 -2.75
N ASN A 2 8.24 -24.66 -1.51
CA ASN A 2 7.25 -24.76 -0.42
C ASN A 2 6.77 -23.42 0.18
N GLY A 3 6.91 -22.30 -0.54
CA GLY A 3 6.46 -20.98 -0.09
C GLY A 3 5.15 -20.58 -0.76
N ARG A 4 4.18 -20.09 0.02
CA ARG A 4 2.98 -19.43 -0.49
C ARG A 4 3.22 -17.92 -0.50
N SER A 5 2.74 -17.22 -1.52
CA SER A 5 2.82 -15.76 -1.58
C SER A 5 1.90 -15.13 -0.53
N ASP A 6 2.39 -14.08 0.13
CA ASP A 6 1.62 -13.26 1.08
C ASP A 6 0.83 -12.12 0.39
N GLY A 7 0.84 -12.08 -0.95
CA GLY A 7 0.10 -11.11 -1.77
C GLY A 7 0.80 -9.75 -1.91
N VAL A 8 0.07 -8.76 -2.43
CA VAL A 8 0.60 -7.39 -2.67
C VAL A 8 0.67 -6.54 -1.40
N LEU A 9 -0.13 -6.84 -0.39
CA LEU A 9 -0.31 -6.01 0.81
C LEU A 9 0.99 -5.81 1.63
N PRO A 10 1.82 -6.85 1.88
CA PRO A 10 3.10 -6.66 2.55
C PRO A 10 4.02 -5.70 1.78
N MET A 11 4.04 -5.79 0.45
CA MET A 11 4.83 -4.91 -0.40
C MET A 11 4.32 -3.47 -0.35
N MET A 12 3.00 -3.27 -0.37
CA MET A 12 2.40 -1.94 -0.17
C MET A 12 2.84 -1.31 1.16
N ARG A 13 2.96 -2.09 2.23
CA ARG A 13 3.45 -1.55 3.52
C ARG A 13 4.90 -1.10 3.47
N VAL A 14 5.75 -1.82 2.74
CA VAL A 14 7.14 -1.38 2.51
C VAL A 14 7.14 -0.02 1.83
N PHE A 15 6.35 0.16 0.76
CA PHE A 15 6.24 1.46 0.09
C PHE A 15 5.64 2.54 0.99
N ASN A 16 4.67 2.22 1.84
CA ASN A 16 4.11 3.16 2.80
C ASN A 16 5.19 3.68 3.77
N ASN A 17 6.06 2.78 4.26
CA ASN A 17 7.15 3.15 5.15
C ASN A 17 8.20 4.00 4.42
N VAL A 18 8.51 3.68 3.17
CA VAL A 18 9.40 4.50 2.33
C VAL A 18 8.81 5.89 2.12
N ALA A 19 7.50 5.99 1.84
CA ALA A 19 6.83 7.27 1.67
C ALA A 19 6.88 8.17 2.90
N ARG A 20 6.75 7.57 4.09
CA ARG A 20 6.93 8.28 5.38
C ARG A 20 8.38 8.67 5.62
N TYR A 21 9.32 7.80 5.27
CA TYR A 21 10.75 8.04 5.46
C TYR A 21 11.26 9.15 4.55
N VAL A 22 10.81 9.19 3.30
CA VAL A 22 11.20 10.21 2.33
C VAL A 22 10.51 11.52 2.68
N ASN A 23 11.29 12.41 3.28
CA ASN A 23 10.92 13.78 3.51
C ASN A 23 11.46 14.64 2.36
N GLN A 24 10.60 15.19 1.49
CA GLN A 24 11.00 16.09 0.40
C GLN A 24 11.50 17.44 0.96
N GLY A 25 12.69 17.43 1.55
CA GLY A 25 13.36 18.61 2.09
C GLY A 25 12.57 19.33 3.19
N GLY A 26 11.77 18.61 4.00
CA GLY A 26 10.95 19.19 5.06
C GLY A 26 9.67 19.87 4.59
N LYS A 27 9.46 19.99 3.28
CA LYS A 27 8.33 20.75 2.71
C LYS A 27 7.08 19.91 2.51
N ARG A 28 7.24 18.64 2.12
CA ARG A 28 6.12 17.74 1.80
C ARG A 28 6.45 16.29 2.15
N PRO A 29 5.49 15.54 2.70
CA PRO A 29 5.61 14.10 2.80
C PRO A 29 5.65 13.47 1.39
N GLY A 30 6.40 12.37 1.25
CA GLY A 30 6.39 11.58 0.02
C GLY A 30 4.98 11.05 -0.28
N ALA A 31 4.60 11.05 -1.55
CA ALA A 31 3.30 10.55 -2.02
C ALA A 31 3.51 9.61 -3.21
N TYR A 32 2.81 8.49 -3.21
CA TYR A 32 2.89 7.46 -4.24
C TYR A 32 1.49 7.07 -4.70
N ALA A 33 1.29 7.00 -6.01
CA ALA A 33 0.13 6.35 -6.59
C ALA A 33 0.52 4.92 -7.01
N LEU A 34 -0.26 3.94 -6.58
CA LEU A 34 -0.11 2.55 -7.00
C LEU A 34 -1.25 2.20 -7.95
N TYR A 35 -0.96 1.44 -9.00
CA TYR A 35 -1.93 1.02 -9.99
C TYR A 35 -2.09 -0.50 -9.95
N LEU A 36 -3.33 -0.97 -9.97
CA LEU A 36 -3.64 -2.39 -10.03
C LEU A 36 -4.86 -2.64 -10.90
N GLU A 37 -4.72 -3.57 -11.84
CA GLU A 37 -5.81 -3.99 -12.71
C GLU A 37 -6.96 -4.63 -11.89
N PRO A 38 -8.24 -4.36 -12.23
CA PRO A 38 -9.38 -4.74 -11.41
C PRO A 38 -9.62 -6.25 -11.33
N TRP A 39 -9.03 -7.04 -12.23
CA TRP A 39 -9.11 -8.50 -12.25
C TRP A 39 -8.05 -9.19 -11.38
N HIS A 40 -7.15 -8.45 -10.74
CA HIS A 40 -6.13 -9.01 -9.87
C HIS A 40 -6.74 -9.66 -8.62
N ALA A 41 -6.20 -10.80 -8.18
CA ALA A 41 -6.75 -11.57 -7.05
C ALA A 41 -6.82 -10.76 -5.73
N ASP A 42 -5.85 -9.86 -5.52
CA ASP A 42 -5.75 -9.03 -4.31
C ASP A 42 -6.50 -7.68 -4.41
N ILE A 43 -7.37 -7.49 -5.41
CA ILE A 43 -8.02 -6.20 -5.69
C ILE A 43 -8.80 -5.65 -4.49
N PHE A 44 -9.49 -6.51 -3.73
CA PHE A 44 -10.25 -6.08 -2.57
C PHE A 44 -9.36 -5.60 -1.42
N GLU A 45 -8.22 -6.25 -1.18
CA GLU A 45 -7.27 -5.80 -0.18
C GLU A 45 -6.58 -4.50 -0.60
N PHE A 46 -6.30 -4.34 -1.90
CA PHE A 46 -5.74 -3.13 -2.48
C PHE A 46 -6.67 -1.91 -2.29
N LEU A 47 -7.96 -2.06 -2.59
CA LEU A 47 -8.97 -1.00 -2.40
C LEU A 47 -9.16 -0.64 -0.91
N ASP A 48 -9.03 -1.64 -0.03
CA ASP A 48 -9.23 -1.48 1.41
C ASP A 48 -8.01 -0.88 2.15
N ALA A 49 -6.86 -0.82 1.48
CA ALA A 49 -5.59 -0.42 2.09
C ALA A 49 -5.62 0.98 2.74
N ARG A 50 -6.48 1.88 2.25
CA ARG A 50 -6.60 3.26 2.76
C ARG A 50 -7.74 3.46 3.78
N LYS A 51 -8.50 2.42 4.12
CA LYS A 51 -9.61 2.54 5.10
C LYS A 51 -9.08 2.98 6.48
N ASN A 52 -9.87 3.79 7.18
CA ASN A 52 -9.53 4.27 8.53
C ASN A 52 -9.78 3.23 9.62
N THR A 53 -10.58 2.19 9.35
CA THR A 53 -10.94 1.15 10.31
C THR A 53 -10.32 -0.21 9.96
N GLY A 54 -10.29 -1.13 10.93
CA GLY A 54 -9.77 -2.50 10.78
C GLY A 54 -8.31 -2.65 11.22
N ALA A 55 -7.72 -3.82 10.94
CA ALA A 55 -6.36 -4.18 11.38
C ALA A 55 -5.29 -3.32 10.70
N GLU A 56 -4.40 -2.70 11.47
CA GLU A 56 -3.33 -1.81 10.98
C GLU A 56 -2.33 -2.54 10.08
N GLU A 57 -2.14 -3.85 10.29
CA GLU A 57 -1.30 -4.70 9.46
C GLU A 57 -1.82 -4.82 8.03
N LYS A 58 -3.07 -4.44 7.79
CA LYS A 58 -3.71 -4.42 6.47
C LYS A 58 -3.88 -3.00 5.91
N ARG A 59 -3.14 -2.01 6.41
CA ARG A 59 -3.29 -0.60 6.01
C ARG A 59 -2.00 -0.01 5.44
N ALA A 60 -2.19 0.85 4.45
CA ALA A 60 -1.16 1.67 3.81
C ALA A 60 -1.77 3.03 3.47
N ARG A 61 -1.98 3.86 4.50
CA ARG A 61 -2.78 5.11 4.40
C ARG A 61 -2.09 6.25 3.63
N ASP A 62 -0.77 6.20 3.51
CA ASP A 62 0.05 7.21 2.84
C ASP A 62 0.25 6.89 1.34
N LEU A 63 -0.35 5.81 0.88
CA LEU A 63 -0.40 5.42 -0.53
C LEU A 63 -1.78 5.71 -1.12
N PHE A 64 -1.79 6.03 -2.42
CA PHE A 64 -2.99 6.34 -3.18
C PHE A 64 -3.26 5.19 -4.18
N PRO A 65 -4.20 4.27 -3.89
CA PRO A 65 -4.58 3.24 -4.84
C PRO A 65 -5.35 3.83 -6.03
N ALA A 66 -5.04 3.37 -7.23
CA ALA A 66 -5.68 3.70 -8.50
C ALA A 66 -5.93 2.42 -9.31
N LEU A 67 -6.97 2.45 -10.14
CA LEU A 67 -7.35 1.39 -11.08
C LEU A 67 -6.97 1.81 -12.49
#